data_AF-A0A430HEW3-F1
#
_entry.id   AF-A0A430HEW3-F1
#
_cell.length_a   1.000
_cell.length_b   1.000
_cell.length_c   1.000
_cell.angle_alpha   90.00
_cell.angle_beta   90.00
_cell.angle_gamma   90.00
#
_symmetry.space_group_name_H-M   'P 1'
#
loop_
_entity.id
_entity.type
_entity.pdbx_description
1 polymer ?
#
loop_
_entity_poly.entity_id
_entity_poly.type
_entity_poly.pdbx_seq_one_letter_code
_entity_poly.pdbx_strand_id
1 'polypeptide(L)'
;MSPDAARFRALLGRSCVPALLALAAAMPVAAHAAPSTFGPVIGSAILCRSQLDNAYFHDYLVNAFGPSYKHEGGAYWFKAEGTLWGAPVTDIMISDDTSELVFVAAVADTTPDKLEESIHKAVGVRHLSVDGSRYPVRASNPGSKIVYFKTKSKIYCAKYKPLPVGR
;
A
#
# COMPACT_ATOMS: atom_id res chain seq x y z
N MET A 1 14.30 49.87 65.71
CA MET A 1 15.55 50.65 65.79
C MET A 1 16.65 49.77 65.23
N SER A 2 17.25 50.22 64.12
CA SER A 2 18.36 49.69 63.30
C SER A 2 19.61 49.19 64.05
N PRO A 3 20.71 48.70 63.40
CA PRO A 3 20.91 48.32 61.98
C PRO A 3 21.88 47.11 61.71
N ASP A 4 22.04 46.78 60.42
CA ASP A 4 23.27 46.42 59.67
C ASP A 4 24.27 45.34 60.16
N ALA A 5 24.58 44.37 59.28
CA ALA A 5 25.74 44.48 58.37
C ALA A 5 26.18 43.13 57.74
N ALA A 6 26.57 43.23 56.47
CA ALA A 6 27.03 42.21 55.54
C ALA A 6 28.27 41.38 55.92
N ARG A 7 28.42 40.22 55.25
CA ARG A 7 29.66 39.70 54.60
C ARG A 7 29.33 38.39 53.85
N PHE A 8 29.32 38.38 52.51
CA PHE A 8 30.42 38.22 51.53
C PHE A 8 30.75 36.76 51.15
N ARG A 9 30.54 36.48 49.85
CA ARG A 9 31.16 35.46 48.96
C ARG A 9 30.91 33.97 49.25
N ALA A 10 30.09 33.30 48.43
CA ALA A 10 30.43 32.72 47.12
C ALA A 10 31.24 31.43 47.23
N LEU A 11 30.61 30.30 46.91
CA LEU A 11 31.26 29.18 46.23
C LEU A 11 30.22 28.47 45.36
N LEU A 12 30.54 28.45 44.07
CA LEU A 12 29.82 27.78 43.01
C LEU A 12 29.77 26.27 43.25
N GLY A 13 28.72 25.63 42.71
CA GLY A 13 28.87 24.32 42.09
C GLY A 13 27.82 23.29 42.50
N ARG A 14 26.78 23.14 41.67
CA ARG A 14 26.36 21.84 41.12
C ARG A 14 25.23 22.00 40.11
N SER A 15 25.66 22.04 38.86
CA SER A 15 25.05 21.42 37.68
C SER A 15 23.51 21.39 37.57
N CYS A 16 22.94 22.40 36.92
CA CYS A 16 21.65 22.28 36.24
C CYS A 16 21.83 21.39 35.01
N VAL A 17 21.27 20.18 35.02
CA VAL A 17 21.01 19.39 33.81
C VAL A 17 19.65 19.82 33.29
N PRO A 18 19.52 20.48 32.13
CA PRO A 18 18.20 20.77 31.57
C PRO A 18 17.65 19.49 30.92
N ALA A 19 16.51 19.04 31.43
CA ALA A 19 15.70 18.00 30.80
C ALA A 19 15.09 18.55 29.50
N LEU A 20 15.76 18.30 28.38
CA LEU A 20 15.19 18.45 27.04
C LEU A 20 14.30 17.23 26.76
N LEU A 21 13.01 17.34 27.14
CA LEU A 21 11.98 16.38 26.73
C LEU A 21 11.64 16.60 25.25
N ALA A 22 11.91 15.57 24.46
CA ALA A 22 11.81 15.52 23.02
C ALA A 22 10.41 15.88 22.50
N LEU A 23 10.35 16.90 21.65
CA LEU A 23 9.20 17.21 20.81
C LEU A 23 9.15 16.14 19.71
N ALA A 24 8.39 15.07 19.92
CA ALA A 24 8.11 14.07 18.90
C ALA A 24 7.33 14.74 17.76
N ALA A 25 8.04 15.09 16.70
CA ALA A 25 7.45 15.62 15.47
C ALA A 25 6.58 14.53 14.85
N ALA A 26 5.26 14.67 15.00
CA ALA A 26 4.30 13.98 14.14
C ALA A 26 4.45 14.58 12.74
N MET A 27 5.39 14.05 11.94
CA MET A 27 5.48 14.43 10.55
C MET A 27 4.23 13.91 9.82
N PRO A 28 3.48 14.78 9.11
CA PRO A 28 2.41 14.32 8.25
C PRO A 28 3.02 13.42 7.19
N VAL A 29 2.50 12.19 7.07
CA VAL A 29 2.84 11.29 5.97
C VAL A 29 2.33 11.95 4.70
N ALA A 30 3.21 12.64 3.98
CA ALA A 30 2.90 13.18 2.68
C ALA A 30 2.54 12.00 1.77
N ALA A 31 1.32 12.01 1.24
CA ALA A 31 0.94 11.08 0.19
C ALA A 31 1.83 11.37 -1.02
N HIS A 32 2.74 10.45 -1.32
CA HIS A 32 3.63 10.60 -2.46
C HIS A 32 2.85 10.29 -3.73
N ALA A 33 2.92 11.20 -4.70
CA ALA A 33 2.39 10.95 -6.03
C ALA A 33 3.03 9.69 -6.60
N ALA A 34 2.22 8.81 -7.19
CA ALA A 34 2.72 7.55 -7.73
C ALA A 34 3.86 7.78 -8.74
N PRO A 35 4.94 6.98 -8.69
CA PRO A 35 6.04 7.08 -9.66
C PRO A 35 5.53 6.79 -11.08
N SER A 36 6.22 7.29 -12.11
CA SER A 36 5.85 7.06 -13.52
C SER A 36 5.84 5.57 -13.90
N THR A 37 6.57 4.74 -13.17
CA THR A 37 6.60 3.27 -13.34
C THR A 37 5.40 2.55 -12.72
N PHE A 38 4.57 3.24 -11.93
CA PHE A 38 3.46 2.63 -11.19
C PHE A 38 2.48 1.90 -12.09
N GLY A 39 1.97 2.58 -13.12
CA GLY A 39 1.05 1.99 -14.09
C GLY A 39 1.64 0.74 -14.78
N PRO A 40 2.82 0.85 -15.40
CA PRO A 40 3.48 -0.30 -16.02
C PRO A 40 3.77 -1.46 -15.06
N VAL A 41 4.34 -1.21 -13.88
CA VAL A 41 4.77 -2.25 -12.93
C VAL A 41 3.57 -2.91 -12.23
N ILE A 42 2.77 -2.11 -11.53
CA ILE A 42 1.63 -2.63 -10.75
C ILE A 42 0.51 -3.09 -11.69
N GLY A 43 0.25 -2.34 -12.76
CA GLY A 43 -0.76 -2.73 -13.74
C GLY A 43 -0.44 -4.06 -14.44
N SER A 44 0.81 -4.28 -14.86
CA SER A 44 1.18 -5.57 -15.48
C SER A 44 1.09 -6.74 -14.52
N ALA A 45 1.51 -6.54 -13.26
CA ALA A 45 1.39 -7.54 -12.21
C ALA A 45 -0.07 -7.92 -11.94
N ILE A 46 -0.93 -6.92 -11.76
CA ILE A 46 -2.36 -7.12 -11.52
C ILE A 46 -3.06 -7.81 -12.70
N LEU A 47 -2.64 -7.54 -13.94
CA LEU A 47 -3.17 -8.22 -15.12
C LEU A 47 -2.61 -9.64 -15.34
N CYS A 48 -1.86 -10.17 -14.37
CA CYS A 48 -1.17 -11.46 -14.47
C CYS A 48 -0.18 -11.57 -15.65
N ARG A 49 0.36 -10.43 -16.13
CA ARG A 49 1.35 -10.38 -17.22
C ARG A 49 2.80 -10.41 -16.73
N SER A 50 2.99 -10.48 -15.41
CA SER A 50 4.31 -10.53 -14.77
C SER A 50 4.44 -11.73 -13.83
N GLN A 51 5.69 -12.05 -13.50
CA GLN A 51 5.98 -12.89 -12.34
C GLN A 51 5.58 -12.12 -11.06
N LEU A 52 4.99 -12.83 -10.10
CA LEU A 52 4.66 -12.25 -8.82
C LEU A 52 5.73 -12.64 -7.81
N ASP A 53 6.28 -11.65 -7.11
CA ASP A 53 7.29 -11.81 -6.07
C ASP A 53 6.98 -10.85 -4.91
N ASN A 54 6.74 -11.40 -3.71
CA ASN A 54 6.30 -10.62 -2.55
C ASN A 54 7.32 -9.55 -2.16
N ALA A 55 8.60 -9.92 -2.07
CA ALA A 55 9.67 -9.03 -1.61
C ALA A 55 9.84 -7.86 -2.58
N TYR A 56 9.87 -8.15 -3.88
CA TYR A 56 9.96 -7.12 -4.92
C TYR A 56 8.82 -6.11 -4.84
N PHE A 57 7.57 -6.58 -4.80
CA PHE A 57 6.43 -5.65 -4.78
C PHE A 57 6.29 -4.93 -3.44
N HIS A 58 6.72 -5.54 -2.34
CA HIS A 58 6.80 -4.89 -1.04
C HIS A 58 7.79 -3.73 -1.07
N ASP A 59 9.02 -3.99 -1.49
CA ASP A 59 10.07 -2.96 -1.58
C ASP A 59 9.70 -1.86 -2.56
N TYR A 60 9.10 -2.21 -3.70
CA TYR A 60 8.59 -1.24 -4.67
C TYR A 60 7.57 -0.28 -4.03
N LEU A 61 6.58 -0.81 -3.31
CA LEU A 61 5.51 -0.01 -2.71
C LEU A 61 6.00 0.79 -1.50
N VAL A 62 6.90 0.25 -0.68
CA VAL A 62 7.54 0.98 0.41
C VAL A 62 8.32 2.18 -0.12
N ASN A 63 9.10 1.98 -1.18
CA ASN A 63 9.87 3.07 -1.80
C ASN A 63 8.96 4.11 -2.47
N ALA A 64 7.83 3.69 -3.05
CA ALA A 64 6.92 4.58 -3.76
C ALA A 64 5.98 5.37 -2.82
N PHE A 65 5.47 4.74 -1.76
CA PHE A 65 4.36 5.28 -0.95
C PHE A 65 4.65 5.30 0.56
N GLY A 66 5.81 4.81 1.00
CA GLY A 66 6.11 4.62 2.40
C GLY A 66 5.56 3.31 2.97
N PRO A 67 5.65 3.11 4.30
CA PRO A 67 5.26 1.85 4.93
C PRO A 67 3.77 1.53 4.72
N SER A 68 3.45 0.24 4.69
CA SER A 68 2.06 -0.21 4.66
C SER A 68 1.30 0.34 5.87
N TYR A 69 0.08 0.83 5.66
CA TYR A 69 -0.74 1.41 6.74
C TYR A 69 -1.52 0.35 7.52
N LYS A 70 -1.60 -0.87 6.97
CA LYS A 70 -2.32 -1.99 7.57
C LYS A 70 -1.74 -3.32 7.09
N HIS A 71 -1.75 -4.30 7.98
CA HIS A 71 -1.43 -5.70 7.69
C HIS A 71 -2.62 -6.56 8.10
N GLU A 72 -3.34 -7.13 7.13
CA GLU A 72 -4.58 -7.87 7.37
C GLU A 72 -4.88 -8.86 6.24
N GLY A 73 -5.26 -10.08 6.61
CA GLY A 73 -5.69 -11.12 5.66
C GLY A 73 -4.54 -11.70 4.84
N GLY A 74 -3.35 -11.83 5.44
CA GLY A 74 -2.16 -12.31 4.75
C GLY A 74 -1.60 -11.31 3.73
N ALA A 75 -1.79 -10.01 3.97
CA ALA A 75 -1.37 -8.96 3.05
C ALA A 75 -1.02 -7.64 3.71
N TYR A 76 -0.03 -6.97 3.11
CA TYR A 76 0.30 -5.58 3.37
C TYR A 76 -0.57 -4.67 2.51
N TRP A 77 -1.12 -3.63 3.12
CA TRP A 77 -2.00 -2.64 2.48
C TRP A 77 -1.30 -1.29 2.44
N PHE A 78 -1.22 -0.72 1.24
CA PHE A 78 -0.58 0.56 0.98
C PHE A 78 -1.63 1.56 0.50
N LYS A 79 -1.58 2.78 1.04
CA LYS A 79 -2.29 3.90 0.42
C LYS A 79 -1.51 4.32 -0.82
N ALA A 80 -2.21 4.41 -1.94
CA ALA A 80 -1.61 4.80 -3.20
C ALA A 80 -2.49 5.87 -3.84
N GLU A 81 -1.91 7.03 -4.10
CA GLU A 81 -2.53 8.09 -4.89
C GLU A 81 -1.99 8.00 -6.33
N GLY A 82 -2.72 7.27 -7.17
CA GLY A 82 -2.32 7.01 -8.55
C GLY A 82 -3.47 6.54 -9.42
N THR A 83 -3.18 6.30 -10.69
CA THR A 83 -4.15 5.76 -11.64
C THR A 83 -3.62 4.48 -12.27
N LEU A 84 -4.52 3.53 -12.52
CA LEU A 84 -4.28 2.34 -13.33
C LEU A 84 -5.28 2.35 -14.49
N TRP A 85 -4.77 2.35 -15.73
CA TRP A 85 -5.60 2.37 -16.95
C TRP A 85 -6.61 3.52 -17.00
N GLY A 86 -6.27 4.66 -16.40
CA GLY A 86 -7.16 5.83 -16.29
C GLY A 86 -8.16 5.77 -15.12
N ALA A 87 -8.24 4.67 -14.37
CA ALA A 87 -9.05 4.57 -13.16
C ALA A 87 -8.23 4.97 -11.91
N PRO A 88 -8.73 5.88 -11.06
CA PRO A 88 -8.09 6.17 -9.78
C PRO A 88 -8.04 4.93 -8.89
N VAL A 89 -6.93 4.72 -8.20
CA VAL A 89 -6.79 3.68 -7.18
C VAL A 89 -6.60 4.31 -5.81
N THR A 90 -7.01 3.58 -4.77
CA THR A 90 -6.99 4.06 -3.38
C THR A 90 -6.16 3.19 -2.46
N ASP A 91 -6.04 1.90 -2.79
CA ASP A 91 -5.29 0.94 -2.02
C ASP A 91 -4.59 -0.05 -2.96
N ILE A 92 -3.35 -0.38 -2.66
CA ILE A 92 -2.63 -1.51 -3.25
C ILE A 92 -2.40 -2.55 -2.16
N MET A 93 -2.59 -3.82 -2.49
CA MET A 93 -2.42 -4.93 -1.58
C MET A 93 -1.45 -5.93 -2.19
N ILE A 94 -0.54 -6.45 -1.37
CA ILE A 94 0.36 -7.53 -1.76
C ILE A 94 0.33 -8.60 -0.69
N SER A 95 0.41 -9.86 -1.09
CA SER A 95 0.52 -10.96 -0.14
C SER A 95 1.79 -10.86 0.71
N ASP A 96 1.68 -11.35 1.94
CA ASP A 96 2.83 -11.60 2.80
C ASP A 96 3.28 -13.07 2.73
N ASP A 97 4.12 -13.47 3.68
CA ASP A 97 4.63 -14.82 3.78
C ASP A 97 3.68 -15.82 4.43
N THR A 98 2.62 -15.34 5.09
CA THR A 98 1.59 -16.17 5.74
C THR A 98 0.51 -16.67 4.76
N SER A 99 0.32 -15.98 3.62
CA SER A 99 -0.59 -16.40 2.56
C SER A 99 -0.06 -17.59 1.77
N GLU A 100 -0.91 -18.56 1.40
CA GLU A 100 -0.57 -19.64 0.44
C GLU A 100 -0.47 -19.14 -1.01
N LEU A 101 -0.97 -17.93 -1.26
CA LEU A 101 -0.96 -17.26 -2.55
C LEU A 101 0.10 -16.15 -2.58
N VAL A 102 0.72 -15.99 -3.74
CA VAL A 102 1.40 -14.75 -4.15
C VAL A 102 0.40 -13.92 -4.95
N PHE A 103 0.09 -12.70 -4.51
CA PHE A 103 -0.85 -11.82 -5.20
C PHE A 103 -0.44 -10.35 -5.13
N VAL A 104 -0.92 -9.61 -6.14
CA VAL A 104 -0.95 -8.15 -6.16
C VAL A 104 -2.37 -7.74 -6.52
N ALA A 105 -2.93 -6.78 -5.77
CA ALA A 105 -4.28 -6.30 -5.95
C ALA A 105 -4.36 -4.77 -5.81
N ALA A 106 -5.43 -4.20 -6.37
CA ALA A 106 -5.77 -2.79 -6.21
C ALA A 106 -7.26 -2.62 -5.91
N VAL A 107 -7.59 -1.60 -5.12
CA VAL A 107 -8.95 -1.05 -5.02
C VAL A 107 -9.03 0.18 -5.92
N ALA A 108 -9.79 0.06 -7.01
CA ALA A 108 -10.04 1.14 -7.94
C ALA A 108 -11.37 1.84 -7.59
N ASP A 109 -11.38 3.18 -7.66
CA ASP A 109 -12.55 4.01 -7.32
C ASP A 109 -13.57 4.08 -8.47
N THR A 110 -14.00 2.90 -8.91
CA THR A 110 -14.96 2.73 -9.99
C THR A 110 -15.62 1.35 -9.87
N THR A 111 -16.71 1.11 -10.58
CA THR A 111 -17.39 -0.19 -10.57
C THR A 111 -16.61 -1.24 -11.38
N PRO A 112 -16.82 -2.54 -11.14
CA PRO A 112 -16.20 -3.60 -11.93
C PRO A 112 -16.39 -3.48 -13.45
N ASP A 113 -17.58 -3.06 -13.90
CA ASP A 113 -17.88 -2.87 -15.32
C ASP A 113 -17.07 -1.72 -15.93
N LYS A 114 -17.03 -0.57 -15.25
CA LYS A 114 -16.25 0.58 -15.71
C LYS A 114 -14.74 0.31 -15.66
N LEU A 115 -14.28 -0.48 -14.68
CA LEU A 115 -12.88 -0.88 -14.61
C LEU A 115 -12.52 -1.80 -15.79
N GLU A 116 -13.36 -2.79 -16.11
CA GLU A 116 -13.17 -3.66 -17.28
C GLU A 116 -13.10 -2.86 -18.57
N GLU A 117 -14.03 -1.92 -18.76
CA GLU A 117 -14.05 -1.05 -19.94
C GLU A 117 -12.77 -0.21 -20.04
N SER A 118 -12.29 0.33 -18.92
CA SER A 118 -11.06 1.13 -18.86
C SER A 118 -9.82 0.30 -19.21
N ILE A 119 -9.72 -0.91 -18.65
CA ILE A 119 -8.65 -1.86 -18.95
C ILE A 119 -8.68 -2.25 -20.42
N HIS A 120 -9.86 -2.56 -20.96
CA HIS A 120 -10.01 -2.96 -22.34
C HIS A 120 -9.56 -1.84 -23.29
N LYS A 121 -10.00 -0.60 -23.04
CA LYS A 121 -9.60 0.57 -23.83
C LYS A 121 -8.10 0.85 -23.75
N ALA A 122 -7.51 0.72 -22.56
CA ALA A 122 -6.10 1.06 -22.35
C ALA A 122 -5.14 0.00 -22.91
N VAL A 123 -5.45 -1.29 -22.76
CA VAL A 123 -4.48 -2.38 -22.99
C VAL A 123 -5.07 -3.63 -23.66
N GLY A 124 -6.32 -3.56 -24.12
CA GLY A 124 -6.98 -4.63 -24.88
C GLY A 124 -7.39 -5.87 -24.08
N VAL A 125 -7.13 -5.93 -22.77
CA VAL A 125 -7.53 -7.08 -21.93
C VAL A 125 -9.03 -7.03 -21.67
N ARG A 126 -9.71 -8.16 -21.84
CA ARG A 126 -11.12 -8.34 -21.48
C ARG A 126 -11.23 -9.09 -20.16
N HIS A 127 -12.21 -8.70 -19.34
CA HIS A 127 -12.61 -9.45 -18.16
C HIS A 127 -14.08 -9.82 -18.28
N LEU A 128 -14.37 -11.09 -18.56
CA LEU A 128 -15.73 -11.57 -18.77
C LEU A 128 -16.32 -12.11 -17.47
N SER A 129 -17.61 -11.91 -17.23
CA SER A 129 -18.33 -12.50 -16.10
C SER A 129 -18.23 -14.02 -16.15
N VAL A 130 -17.84 -14.63 -15.03
CA VAL A 130 -17.69 -16.09 -14.91
C VAL A 130 -19.01 -16.79 -14.55
N ASP A 131 -19.98 -16.03 -14.06
CA ASP A 131 -21.31 -16.50 -13.68
C ASP A 131 -22.38 -15.42 -13.92
N GLY A 132 -23.65 -15.81 -13.74
CA GLY A 132 -24.82 -14.92 -13.84
C GLY A 132 -25.30 -14.37 -12.49
N SER A 133 -24.46 -14.37 -11.45
CA SER A 133 -24.85 -13.87 -10.13
C SER A 133 -25.06 -12.35 -10.13
N ARG A 134 -25.66 -11.82 -9.06
CA ARG A 134 -25.89 -10.37 -8.91
C ARG A 134 -24.59 -9.56 -8.88
N TYR A 135 -23.51 -10.14 -8.38
CA TYR A 135 -22.19 -9.50 -8.25
C TYR A 135 -21.12 -10.44 -8.84
N PRO A 136 -21.13 -10.64 -10.17
CA PRO A 136 -20.33 -11.67 -10.77
C PRO A 136 -18.85 -11.31 -10.70
N VAL A 137 -18.02 -12.32 -10.44
CA VAL A 137 -16.58 -12.20 -10.65
C VAL A 137 -16.33 -12.08 -12.16
N ARG A 138 -15.50 -11.13 -12.58
CA ARG A 138 -15.04 -11.02 -13.97
C ARG A 138 -13.62 -11.52 -14.07
N ALA A 139 -13.30 -12.38 -15.03
CA ALA A 139 -11.98 -12.95 -15.20
C ALA A 139 -11.44 -12.70 -16.61
N SER A 140 -10.14 -12.50 -16.71
CA SER A 140 -9.42 -12.38 -17.98
C SER A 140 -8.70 -13.67 -18.33
N ASN A 141 -8.36 -13.87 -19.61
CA ASN A 141 -7.59 -15.03 -20.06
C ASN A 141 -6.25 -15.20 -19.33
N PRO A 142 -5.46 -14.13 -19.05
CA PRO A 142 -4.24 -14.27 -18.24
C PRO A 142 -4.48 -14.64 -16.78
N GLY A 143 -5.72 -14.61 -16.28
CA GLY A 143 -6.09 -15.07 -14.94
C GLY A 143 -6.40 -13.97 -13.93
N SER A 144 -6.26 -12.68 -14.29
CA SER A 144 -6.63 -11.60 -13.37
C SER A 144 -8.15 -11.49 -13.22
N LYS A 145 -8.59 -11.11 -12.02
CA LYS A 145 -10.01 -11.08 -11.62
C LYS A 145 -10.42 -9.72 -11.11
N ILE A 146 -11.64 -9.29 -11.46
CA ILE A 146 -12.31 -8.09 -10.93
C ILE A 146 -13.53 -8.52 -10.13
N VAL A 147 -13.66 -7.99 -8.92
CA VAL A 147 -14.79 -8.23 -8.02
C VAL A 147 -15.31 -6.91 -7.46
N TYR A 148 -16.56 -6.93 -7.00
CA TYR A 148 -17.11 -5.81 -6.22
C TYR A 148 -16.38 -5.68 -4.88
N PHE A 149 -16.09 -4.44 -4.50
CA PHE A 149 -15.60 -4.07 -3.18
C PHE A 149 -16.45 -2.91 -2.65
N LYS A 150 -17.57 -3.25 -1.98
CA LYS A 150 -18.66 -2.30 -1.68
C LYS A 150 -19.19 -1.69 -2.98
N THR A 151 -19.10 -0.37 -3.13
CA THR A 151 -19.47 0.37 -4.35
C THR A 151 -18.33 0.51 -5.36
N LYS A 152 -17.12 0.06 -4.99
CA LYS A 152 -15.89 0.13 -5.79
C LYS A 152 -15.56 -1.23 -6.41
N SER A 153 -14.42 -1.32 -7.05
CA SER A 153 -13.88 -2.56 -7.61
C SER A 153 -12.57 -2.93 -6.93
N LYS A 154 -12.38 -4.22 -6.76
CA LYS A 154 -11.08 -4.81 -6.43
C LYS A 154 -10.64 -5.66 -7.60
N ILE A 155 -9.43 -5.43 -8.09
CA ILE A 155 -8.80 -6.23 -9.13
C ILE A 155 -7.54 -6.87 -8.58
N TYR A 156 -7.28 -8.11 -8.97
CA TYR A 156 -6.10 -8.83 -8.50
C TYR A 156 -5.60 -9.87 -9.49
N CYS A 157 -4.29 -10.13 -9.43
CA CYS A 157 -3.69 -11.36 -9.88
C CYS A 157 -3.28 -12.18 -8.67
N ALA A 158 -3.60 -13.47 -8.64
CA ALA A 158 -3.15 -14.38 -7.58
C ALA A 158 -2.65 -15.69 -8.21
N LYS A 159 -1.53 -16.19 -7.69
CA LYS A 159 -0.91 -17.47 -8.06
C LYS A 159 -0.56 -18.22 -6.78
N TYR A 160 -0.58 -19.55 -6.80
CA TYR A 160 -0.08 -20.33 -5.67
C TYR A 160 1.42 -20.13 -5.50
N LYS A 161 1.89 -20.05 -4.25
CA LYS A 161 3.32 -20.16 -3.97
C LYS A 161 3.81 -21.51 -4.50
N PRO A 162 4.99 -21.57 -5.16
CA PRO A 162 5.60 -22.84 -5.49
C PRO A 162 5.70 -23.68 -4.22
N LEU A 163 5.25 -24.93 -4.28
CA LEU A 163 5.47 -25.86 -3.18
C LEU A 163 6.99 -25.95 -2.94
N PRO A 164 7.45 -25.95 -1.67
CA PRO A 164 8.85 -26.23 -1.39
C PRO A 164 9.22 -27.52 -2.12
N VAL A 165 10.31 -27.50 -2.88
CA VAL A 165 10.86 -28.74 -3.44
C VAL A 165 11.09 -29.69 -2.28
N GLY A 166 10.38 -30.82 -2.27
CA GLY A 166 10.44 -31.81 -1.20
C GLY A 166 11.90 -32.16 -0.97
N ARG A 167 12.36 -31.95 0.26
CA ARG A 167 13.73 -32.22 0.68
C ARG A 167 13.86 -33.67 1.12
#